data_AF-A0A0P6WWR0-F1
#
_entry.id   AF-A0A0P6WWR0-F1
#
_cell.length_a   1.000
_cell.length_b   1.000
_cell.length_c   1.000
_cell.angle_alpha   90.00
_cell.angle_beta   90.00
_cell.angle_gamma   90.00
#
_symmetry.space_group_name_H-M   'P 1'
#
loop_
_entity.id
_entity.type
_entity.pdbx_description
1 polymer ?
#
loop_
_entity_poly.entity_id
_entity_poly.type
_entity_poly.pdbx_seq_one_letter_code
_entity_poly.pdbx_strand_id
1 'polypeptide(L)' 'MNHVTKGIVFVLTGILFLLLSFILPLPTPLWAVILSASIILNCAGTAFLIRFIQESNKKEIK' A
#
# COMPACT_ATOMS: atom_id res chain seq x y z
N MET A 1 9.21 -13.22 -5.36
CA MET A 1 9.24 -11.84 -4.83
C MET A 1 9.10 -11.90 -3.31
N ASN A 2 10.04 -11.33 -2.55
CA ASN A 2 10.05 -11.36 -1.09
C ASN A 2 8.81 -10.66 -0.50
N HIS A 3 8.36 -11.06 0.70
CA HIS A 3 7.18 -10.48 1.36
C HIS A 3 7.32 -8.96 1.59
N VAL A 4 8.55 -8.50 1.85
CA VAL A 4 8.93 -7.07 1.92
C VAL A 4 8.67 -6.36 0.61
N THR A 5 9.22 -6.90 -0.48
CA THR A 5 9.10 -6.32 -1.81
C THR A 5 7.64 -6.24 -2.22
N LYS A 6 6.82 -7.25 -1.89
CA LYS A 6 5.36 -7.22 -2.09
C LYS A 6 4.69 -6.09 -1.30
N GLY A 7 5.01 -5.94 -0.02
CA GLY A 7 4.47 -4.86 0.82
C GLY A 7 4.84 -3.47 0.31
N ILE A 8 6.12 -3.27 -0.03
CA ILE A 8 6.64 -2.02 -0.58
C ILE A 8 5.96 -1.69 -1.92
N VAL A 9 5.85 -2.65 -2.84
CA VAL A 9 5.15 -2.44 -4.13
C VAL A 9 3.70 -2.05 -3.90
N PHE A 10 2.98 -2.71 -2.98
CA PHE A 10 1.59 -2.34 -2.65
C PHE A 10 1.46 -0.91 -2.13
N VAL A 11 2.35 -0.48 -1.23
CA VAL A 11 2.36 0.90 -0.72
C VAL A 11 2.67 1.90 -1.84
N LEU A 12 3.69 1.63 -2.66
CA LEU A 12 4.04 2.51 -3.79
C LEU A 12 2.91 2.64 -4.79
N THR A 13 2.25 1.54 -5.16
CA THR A 13 1.08 1.58 -6.06
C THR A 13 -0.09 2.32 -5.41
N GLY A 14 -0.32 2.15 -4.10
CA GLY A 14 -1.33 2.90 -3.35
C GLY A 14 -1.06 4.40 -3.35
N ILE A 15 0.19 4.83 -3.09
CA ILE A 15 0.61 6.23 -3.17
C ILE A 15 0.44 6.78 -4.59
N LEU A 16 0.80 5.99 -5.62
CA LEU A 16 0.61 6.40 -7.01
C LEU A 16 -0.86 6.68 -7.32
N PHE A 17 -1.78 5.80 -6.93
CA PHE A 17 -3.22 6.03 -7.10
C PHE A 17 -3.73 7.20 -6.26
N LEU A 18 -3.17 7.42 -5.07
CA LEU A 18 -3.52 8.59 -4.25
C LEU A 18 -3.19 9.88 -4.99
N LEU A 19 -1.95 9.99 -5.48
CA LEU A 19 -1.49 11.15 -6.25
C LEU A 19 -2.31 11.32 -7.53
N LEU A 20 -2.60 10.22 -8.23
CA LEU A 20 -3.42 10.25 -9.44
C LEU A 20 -4.83 10.78 -9.16
N SER A 21 -5.41 10.43 -8.00
CA SER A 21 -6.70 10.96 -7.54
C SER A 21 -6.70 12.48 -7.35
N PHE A 22 -5.56 13.09 -7.01
CA PHE A 22 -5.45 14.55 -6.84
C PHE A 22 -5.06 15.28 -8.12
N ILE A 23 -4.26 14.65 -8.99
CA ILE A 23 -3.72 15.29 -10.19
C ILE A 23 -4.73 15.28 -11.34
N LEU A 24 -5.47 14.18 -11.52
CA LEU A 24 -6.41 14.07 -12.64
C LEU A 24 -7.78 14.63 -12.27
N PRO A 25 -8.38 15.48 -13.14
CA PRO A 25 -9.76 15.90 -13.00
C PRO A 25 -10.69 14.76 -13.39
N LEU A 26 -10.90 13.83 -12.47
CA LEU A 26 -11.75 12.65 -12.65
C LEU A 26 -13.21 12.95 -12.25
N PRO A 27 -14.20 12.37 -12.95
CA PRO A 27 -15.58 12.37 -12.48
C PRO A 27 -15.67 11.75 -11.09
N THR A 28 -16.51 12.31 -10.21
CA THR A 28 -16.69 11.88 -8.81
C THR A 28 -16.76 10.36 -8.59
N PRO A 29 -17.52 9.56 -9.38
CA PRO A 29 -17.56 8.11 -9.16
C PRO A 29 -16.23 7.42 -9.46
N LEU A 30 -15.53 7.81 -10.53
CA LEU A 30 -14.21 7.27 -10.88
C LEU A 30 -13.15 7.66 -9.84
N TRP A 31 -13.20 8.92 -9.40
CA TRP A 31 -12.34 9.43 -8.34
C TRP A 31 -12.51 8.65 -7.04
N ALA A 32 -13.76 8.40 -6.62
CA ALA A 32 -14.07 7.64 -5.42
C ALA A 32 -13.52 6.19 -5.49
N VAL A 33 -13.60 5.54 -6.65
CA VAL A 33 -13.05 4.19 -6.87
C VAL A 33 -11.52 4.20 -6.77
N ILE A 34 -10.85 5.17 -7.39
CA ILE A 34 -9.39 5.29 -7.37
C ILE A 34 -8.89 5.58 -5.94
N LEU A 35 -9.56 6.49 -5.23
CA LEU A 35 -9.22 6.83 -3.86
C LEU A 35 -9.41 5.64 -2.90
N SER A 36 -10.54 4.94 -3.02
CA SER A 36 -10.81 3.76 -2.18
C SER A 36 -9.82 2.62 -2.47
N ALA A 37 -9.49 2.37 -3.74
CA ALA A 37 -8.45 1.42 -4.11
C ALA A 37 -7.09 1.81 -3.50
N SER A 38 -6.71 3.10 -3.55
CA SER A 38 -5.48 3.61 -2.94
C SER A 38 -5.41 3.34 -1.43
N ILE A 39 -6.50 3.57 -0.69
CA ILE A 39 -6.57 3.31 0.75
C ILE A 39 -6.36 1.82 1.03
N ILE A 40 -7.08 0.94 0.30
CA ILE A 40 -6.98 -0.51 0.48
C ILE A 40 -5.56 -0.98 0.20
N LEU A 41 -4.94 -0.52 -0.89
CA LEU A 41 -3.56 -0.90 -1.24
C LEU A 41 -2.55 -0.46 -0.17
N ASN A 42 -2.66 0.78 0.32
CA ASN A 42 -1.75 1.29 1.35
C ASN A 42 -1.91 0.55 2.68
N CYS A 43 -3.15 0.30 3.12
CA CYS A 43 -3.42 -0.49 4.33
C CYS A 43 -2.87 -1.92 4.20
N ALA A 44 -3.16 -2.61 3.09
CA ALA A 44 -2.70 -3.97 2.86
C ALA A 44 -1.16 -4.05 2.77
N GLY A 45 -0.53 -3.11 2.04
CA GLY A 45 0.92 -3.03 1.93
C GLY A 45 1.61 -2.77 3.26
N THR A 46 1.06 -1.85 4.06
CA THR A 46 1.56 -1.53 5.41
C THR A 46 1.41 -2.72 6.36
N ALA A 47 0.26 -3.41 6.34
CA ALA A 47 0.06 -4.62 7.13
C ALA A 47 1.08 -5.72 6.77
N PHE A 48 1.39 -5.89 5.48
CA PHE A 48 2.43 -6.80 5.03
C PHE A 48 3.81 -6.41 5.56
N LEU A 49 4.13 -5.12 5.52
CA LEU A 49 5.42 -4.61 5.99
C LEU A 49 5.58 -4.74 7.52
N ILE A 50 4.53 -4.42 8.27
CA ILE A 50 4.50 -4.59 9.74
C ILE A 50 4.70 -6.06 10.11
N ARG A 51 3.99 -6.98 9.45
CA ARG A 51 4.17 -8.43 9.68
C ARG A 51 5.60 -8.87 9.41
N PHE A 52 6.23 -8.36 8.36
CA PHE A 52 7.62 -8.66 8.08
C PHE A 52 8.57 -8.11 9.16
N ILE A 53 8.36 -6.87 9.61
CA ILE A 53 9.18 -6.25 10.66
C ILE A 53 9.05 -7.07 11.95
N GLN A 54 7.85 -7.46 12.33
CA GLN A 54 7.60 -8.31 13.50
C GLN A 54 8.29 -9.67 13.38
N GLU A 55 8.19 -10.33 12.22
CA GLU A 55 8.84 -11.62 11.97
C GLU A 55 10.37 -11.51 11.99
N SER A 56 10.92 -10.41 11.47
CA SER A 56 12.36 -10.15 11.46
C SER A 56 12.89 -9.89 12.89
N ASN A 57 12.18 -9.09 13.69
CA ASN A 57 12.53 -8.88 15.11
C ASN A 57 12.45 -10.19 15.90
N LYS A 58 11.50 -11.07 15.60
CA LYS A 58 11.37 -12.36 16.28
C LYS A 58 12.51 -13.34 15.97
N LYS A 59 13.16 -13.19 14.81
CA LYS A 59 14.33 -13.98 14.41
C LYS A 59 15.65 -13.47 14.99
N GLU A 60 15.76 -12.20 15.36
CA GLU A 60 16.98 -11.66 16.01
C GLU A 60 17.09 -12.04 17.50
N ILE A 61 15.96 -12.30 18.18
CA ILE A 61 15.94 -12.61 19.62
C ILE A 61 16.12 -14.11 19.89
N LYS A 62 16.22 -14.95 18.85
CA LYS A 62 16.33 -16.41 18.95
C LYS A 62 17.69 -16.89 18.47
#